data_AF-A0A418MVK3-F1
#
_entry.id   AF-A0A418MVK3-F1
#
_cell.length_a   1.000
_cell.length_b   1.000
_cell.length_c   1.000
_cell.angle_alpha   90.00
_cell.angle_beta   90.00
_cell.angle_gamma   90.00
#
_symmetry.space_group_name_H-M   'P 1'
#
loop_
_entity.id
_entity.type
_entity.pdbx_description
1 polymer ?
#
loop_
_entity_poly.entity_id
_entity_poly.type
_entity_poly.pdbx_seq_one_letter_code
_entity_poly.pdbx_strand_id
1 'polypeptide(L)'
;MAAEPAPGSTPEQEQEPKPAPGPPLEPAPEPEPEPEPEPEPPADPEQLLAGYRWRLDPVTLREIVADPEELRTIRERLTEKLGTALDNRSRARLLSLRAVASRVLGDLDDALDDGRMALTYAEATGELRRAALAQARLAHVLRWRGDFAEADRLFAEANSAELPDRLRAALHEHAARCCYDQGRLIEACHHFERALDLRGEGDAELLARVRTGLDAVAARAAEAGFGPYHRSADEVLERDRSPVPARDGGQGLWGYADAEGDMVVPARYAEAQPFRDGRAWVRGPETDRWALIGLTGETVVAPTYLAARPFSDGLAWVVRDESGWLAVDATGEVVVPPGFAEVRPFRRGVAAVRREGWGAVDRTGRIVVPTRYHGFHTTLADGRYVDGFTDEGLAVVDLAGRKGVVDRTGQVIVAPAHPVLLIHPVAFLATNGAGRWGALDRRGGPLIDPVFQHPDEVVAEIEALLTDATPVL
;
A
#
# COMPACT_ATOMS: atom_id res chain seq x y z
N MET A 1 56.47 48.75 71.16
CA MET A 1 56.56 49.70 70.03
C MET A 1 57.27 48.99 68.88
N ALA A 2 56.67 49.00 67.67
CA ALA A 2 57.26 48.89 66.32
C ALA A 2 58.13 47.66 65.95
N ALA A 3 58.25 47.16 64.71
CA ALA A 3 57.55 47.30 63.42
C ALA A 3 58.11 46.22 62.45
N GLU A 4 57.38 45.90 61.38
CA GLU A 4 57.61 44.83 60.37
C GLU A 4 58.54 45.18 59.17
N PRO A 5 58.92 44.19 58.30
CA PRO A 5 60.12 44.21 57.43
C PRO A 5 59.85 44.19 55.89
N ALA A 6 60.91 44.13 55.06
CA ALA A 6 60.86 43.85 53.61
C ALA A 6 62.17 43.21 53.04
N PRO A 7 62.14 42.53 51.86
CA PRO A 7 63.11 41.49 51.47
C PRO A 7 63.93 41.79 50.18
N GLY A 8 64.81 40.86 49.76
CA GLY A 8 65.34 40.80 48.38
C GLY A 8 66.71 40.10 48.23
N SER A 9 66.77 39.13 47.32
CA SER A 9 67.87 38.20 47.03
C SER A 9 68.43 38.34 45.61
N THR A 10 69.73 38.10 45.42
CA THR A 10 70.37 37.74 44.13
C THR A 10 71.67 36.98 44.43
N PRO A 11 72.09 36.00 43.61
CA PRO A 11 73.39 36.15 42.96
C PRO A 11 73.50 35.56 41.53
N GLU A 12 74.49 36.06 40.78
CA GLU A 12 74.83 35.70 39.40
C GLU A 12 76.01 34.70 39.28
N GLN A 13 75.85 33.80 38.29
CA GLN A 13 76.79 33.21 37.32
C GLN A 13 78.05 32.42 37.74
N GLU A 14 78.10 31.16 37.30
CA GLU A 14 79.32 30.43 36.95
C GLU A 14 79.09 29.52 35.72
N GLN A 15 80.09 29.43 34.84
CA GLN A 15 80.07 28.87 33.47
C GLN A 15 80.19 27.33 33.42
N GLU A 16 79.51 26.71 32.45
CA GLU A 16 79.60 25.27 32.11
C GLU A 16 80.90 24.87 31.38
N PRO A 17 81.41 23.65 31.64
CA PRO A 17 82.25 22.91 30.68
C PRO A 17 81.55 21.66 30.13
N LYS A 18 81.79 21.43 28.83
CA LYS A 18 81.23 20.36 27.97
C LYS A 18 81.88 18.99 28.23
N PRO A 19 81.14 17.87 28.33
CA PRO A 19 81.71 16.52 28.26
C PRO A 19 81.53 15.84 26.87
N ALA A 20 82.42 14.88 26.60
CA ALA A 20 82.74 14.22 25.33
C ALA A 20 81.75 13.09 24.91
N PRO A 21 81.77 12.62 23.64
CA PRO A 21 80.70 11.80 23.05
C PRO A 21 80.75 10.31 23.42
N GLY A 22 79.58 9.71 23.63
CA GLY A 22 79.38 8.25 23.80
C GLY A 22 79.29 7.49 22.47
N PRO A 23 79.37 6.15 22.49
CA PRO A 23 79.52 5.30 21.29
C PRO A 23 78.22 5.21 20.45
N PRO A 24 78.31 4.82 19.16
CA PRO A 24 77.18 4.85 18.22
C PRO A 24 76.11 3.80 18.57
N LEU A 25 74.84 4.22 18.60
CA LEU A 25 73.66 3.35 18.67
C LEU A 25 73.35 2.78 17.29
N GLU A 26 73.13 1.47 17.21
CA GLU A 26 72.63 0.78 16.01
C GLU A 26 71.21 1.29 15.64
N PRO A 27 70.87 1.46 14.35
CA PRO A 27 69.54 1.90 13.94
C PRO A 27 68.49 0.81 14.19
N ALA A 28 67.37 1.21 14.78
CA ALA A 28 66.21 0.35 15.00
C ALA A 28 65.61 -0.14 13.67
N PRO A 29 65.03 -1.35 13.60
CA PRO A 29 64.38 -1.85 12.40
C PRO A 29 63.15 -1.00 12.06
N GLU A 30 62.97 -0.70 10.77
CA GLU A 30 61.80 0.03 10.27
C GLU A 30 60.50 -0.76 10.53
N PRO A 31 59.40 -0.10 10.93
CA PRO A 31 58.12 -0.77 11.13
C PRO A 31 57.58 -1.31 9.81
N GLU A 32 57.08 -2.54 9.81
CA GLU A 32 56.38 -3.13 8.66
C GLU A 32 55.17 -2.25 8.28
N PRO A 33 54.89 -2.06 6.97
CA PRO A 33 53.74 -1.27 6.55
C PRO A 33 52.45 -1.94 7.03
N GLU A 34 51.59 -1.16 7.68
CA GLU A 34 50.25 -1.59 8.09
C GLU A 34 49.48 -2.13 6.87
N PRO A 35 48.73 -3.24 7.00
CA PRO A 35 47.91 -3.74 5.91
C PRO A 35 46.91 -2.67 5.48
N GLU A 36 46.86 -2.36 4.19
CA GLU A 36 45.89 -1.43 3.63
C GLU A 36 44.46 -1.86 4.06
N PRO A 37 43.62 -0.93 4.56
CA PRO A 37 42.26 -1.27 4.95
C PRO A 37 41.53 -1.84 3.74
N GLU A 38 40.89 -3.00 3.91
CA GLU A 38 40.06 -3.61 2.87
C GLU A 38 39.04 -2.56 2.37
N PRO A 39 38.89 -2.39 1.04
CA PRO A 39 37.96 -1.39 0.52
C PRO A 39 36.54 -1.72 1.02
N GLU A 40 35.88 -0.72 1.62
CA GLU A 40 34.50 -0.86 2.07
C GLU A 40 33.64 -1.41 0.92
N PRO A 41 32.73 -2.37 1.19
CA PRO A 41 31.90 -2.95 0.15
C PRO A 41 31.12 -1.83 -0.56
N PRO A 42 31.06 -1.84 -1.90
CA PRO A 42 30.47 -0.73 -2.65
C PRO A 42 29.01 -0.55 -2.26
N ALA A 43 28.63 0.66 -1.86
CA ALA A 43 27.30 1.00 -1.32
C ALA A 43 26.16 0.44 -2.18
N ASP A 44 25.15 -0.19 -1.57
CA ASP A 44 24.06 -0.87 -2.27
C ASP A 44 23.33 0.06 -3.26
N PRO A 45 23.18 -0.29 -4.56
CA PRO A 45 22.59 0.62 -5.55
C PRO A 45 21.15 1.04 -5.22
N GLU A 46 20.41 0.22 -4.48
CA GLU A 46 19.07 0.59 -4.03
C GLU A 46 19.09 1.69 -2.96
N GLN A 47 20.04 1.61 -2.03
CA GLN A 47 20.25 2.64 -1.00
C GLN A 47 20.76 3.95 -1.62
N LEU A 48 21.66 3.87 -2.61
CA LEU A 48 22.11 5.04 -3.35
C LEU A 48 20.95 5.74 -4.06
N LEU A 49 20.09 4.98 -4.75
CA LEU A 49 18.91 5.56 -5.40
C LEU A 49 17.91 6.14 -4.39
N ALA A 50 17.74 5.49 -3.23
CA ALA A 50 16.89 5.97 -2.15
C ALA A 50 17.39 7.27 -1.51
N GLY A 51 18.71 7.44 -1.43
CA GLY A 51 19.34 8.67 -0.95
C GLY A 51 19.40 9.80 -1.99
N TYR A 52 18.99 9.55 -3.24
CA TYR A 52 19.05 10.55 -4.30
C TYR A 52 18.10 11.72 -4.01
N ARG A 53 18.63 12.95 -4.03
CA ARG A 53 17.86 14.15 -3.73
C ARG A 53 17.12 14.65 -4.96
N TRP A 54 15.87 14.22 -5.09
CA TRP A 54 14.97 14.63 -6.16
C TRP A 54 14.58 16.10 -6.05
N ARG A 55 14.72 16.85 -7.15
CA ARG A 55 14.14 18.18 -7.33
C ARG A 55 13.13 18.15 -8.46
N LEU A 56 12.06 18.92 -8.34
CA LEU A 56 11.09 19.08 -9.40
C LEU A 56 11.40 20.33 -10.21
N ASP A 57 11.29 20.21 -11.52
CA ASP A 57 11.21 21.37 -12.41
C ASP A 57 9.91 22.14 -12.10
N PRO A 58 9.98 23.46 -11.84
CA PRO A 58 8.83 24.23 -11.38
C PRO A 58 7.76 24.43 -12.47
N VAL A 59 8.06 24.11 -13.73
CA VAL A 59 7.12 24.25 -14.84
C VAL A 59 6.54 22.91 -15.24
N THR A 60 7.38 21.90 -15.41
CA THR A 60 6.96 20.57 -15.89
C THR A 60 6.61 19.61 -14.77
N LEU A 61 6.97 19.93 -13.52
CA LEU A 61 6.83 19.05 -12.35
C LEU A 61 7.48 17.65 -12.55
N ARG A 62 8.48 17.58 -13.43
CA ARG A 62 9.31 16.40 -13.68
C ARG A 62 10.57 16.46 -12.82
N GLU A 63 11.04 15.30 -12.42
CA GLU A 63 12.29 15.16 -11.68
C GLU A 63 13.49 15.67 -12.51
N ILE A 64 14.31 16.53 -11.91
CA ILE A 64 15.57 17.03 -12.46
C ILE A 64 16.73 16.18 -11.91
N VAL A 65 17.60 15.74 -12.81
CA VAL A 65 18.83 15.01 -12.49
C VAL A 65 19.98 15.97 -12.39
N ALA A 66 20.68 15.98 -11.25
CA ALA A 66 21.88 16.80 -11.08
C ALA A 66 23.11 16.16 -11.75
N ASP A 67 23.22 14.83 -11.63
CA ASP A 67 24.31 14.04 -12.21
C ASP A 67 23.75 12.80 -12.95
N PRO A 68 23.61 12.88 -14.29
CA PRO A 68 23.16 11.77 -15.10
C PRO A 68 24.13 10.57 -15.12
N GLU A 69 25.43 10.77 -14.96
CA GLU A 69 26.41 9.67 -14.99
C GLU A 69 26.35 8.82 -13.72
N GLU A 70 26.15 9.47 -12.57
CA GLU A 70 25.87 8.77 -11.32
C GLU A 70 24.61 7.89 -11.46
N LEU A 71 23.55 8.43 -12.05
CA LEU A 71 22.30 7.68 -12.22
C LEU A 71 22.45 6.52 -13.22
N ARG A 72 23.25 6.67 -14.28
CA ARG A 72 23.61 5.56 -15.18
C ARG A 72 24.36 4.46 -14.44
N THR A 73 25.32 4.84 -13.60
CA THR A 73 26.07 3.90 -12.75
C THR A 73 25.14 3.13 -11.82
N ILE A 74 24.19 3.82 -11.16
CA ILE A 74 23.18 3.17 -10.30
C ILE A 74 22.34 2.18 -11.12
N ARG A 75 21.89 2.56 -12.32
CA ARG A 75 21.09 1.68 -13.21
C ARG A 75 21.85 0.42 -13.64
N GLU A 76 23.13 0.53 -13.97
CA GLU A 76 23.98 -0.60 -14.32
C GLU A 76 24.12 -1.58 -13.14
N ARG A 77 24.39 -1.06 -11.94
CA ARG A 77 24.48 -1.87 -10.72
C ARG A 77 23.15 -2.52 -10.33
N LEU A 78 22.02 -1.86 -10.56
CA LEU A 78 20.69 -2.48 -10.42
C LEU A 78 20.50 -3.64 -11.41
N THR A 79 21.01 -3.51 -12.63
CA THR A 79 20.95 -4.57 -13.67
C THR A 79 21.78 -5.79 -13.27
N GLU A 80 22.99 -5.59 -12.77
CA GLU A 80 23.83 -6.67 -12.25
C GLU A 80 23.14 -7.42 -11.10
N LYS A 81 22.61 -6.68 -10.13
CA LYS A 81 21.89 -7.25 -8.99
C LYS A 81 20.65 -8.02 -9.43
N LEU A 82 19.89 -7.50 -10.40
CA LEU A 82 18.73 -8.17 -10.99
C LEU A 82 19.10 -9.51 -11.64
N GLY A 83 20.26 -9.59 -12.30
CA GLY A 83 20.76 -10.82 -12.92
C GLY A 83 20.92 -11.99 -11.92
N THR A 84 21.07 -11.69 -10.63
CA THR A 84 21.20 -12.69 -9.55
C THR A 84 19.90 -12.93 -8.75
N ALA A 85 18.82 -12.20 -9.04
CA ALA A 85 17.58 -12.28 -8.29
C ALA A 85 16.78 -13.55 -8.62
N LEU A 86 16.52 -14.37 -7.59
CA LEU A 86 15.86 -15.67 -7.74
C LEU A 86 14.35 -15.63 -7.46
N ASP A 87 13.90 -14.73 -6.58
CA ASP A 87 12.51 -14.65 -6.13
C ASP A 87 11.74 -13.46 -6.75
N ASN A 88 10.42 -13.60 -6.83
CA ASN A 88 9.53 -12.59 -7.40
C ASN A 88 9.60 -11.24 -6.64
N ARG A 89 9.83 -11.27 -5.32
CA ARG A 89 9.90 -10.05 -4.51
C ARG A 89 11.14 -9.22 -4.83
N SER A 90 12.30 -9.87 -4.95
CA SER A 90 13.54 -9.22 -5.36
C SER A 90 13.46 -8.71 -6.79
N ARG A 91 12.93 -9.52 -7.73
CA ARG A 91 12.73 -9.10 -9.13
C ARG A 91 11.80 -7.91 -9.26
N ALA A 92 10.63 -7.96 -8.63
CA ALA A 92 9.68 -6.86 -8.62
C ALA A 92 10.33 -5.57 -8.11
N ARG A 93 11.07 -5.63 -7.00
CA ARG A 93 11.72 -4.47 -6.40
C ARG A 93 12.80 -3.88 -7.32
N LEU A 94 13.71 -4.71 -7.84
CA LEU A 94 14.84 -4.27 -8.64
C LEU A 94 14.42 -3.72 -10.01
N LEU A 95 13.51 -4.40 -10.71
CA LEU A 95 12.92 -3.90 -11.97
C LEU A 95 12.23 -2.56 -11.75
N SER A 96 11.44 -2.46 -10.68
CA SER A 96 10.70 -1.25 -10.36
C SER A 96 11.63 -0.06 -10.05
N LEU A 97 12.77 -0.28 -9.37
CA LEU A 97 13.78 0.75 -9.14
C LEU A 97 14.56 1.10 -10.42
N ARG A 98 14.87 0.11 -11.25
CA ARG A 98 15.54 0.33 -12.53
C ARG A 98 14.67 1.14 -13.49
N ALA A 99 13.37 0.90 -13.51
CA ALA A 99 12.39 1.70 -14.26
C ALA A 99 12.43 3.18 -13.85
N VAL A 100 12.59 3.49 -12.56
CA VAL A 100 12.74 4.89 -12.10
C VAL A 100 14.00 5.52 -12.68
N ALA A 101 15.15 4.83 -12.59
CA ALA A 101 16.40 5.34 -13.13
C ALA A 101 16.32 5.53 -14.66
N SER A 102 15.79 4.55 -15.39
CA SER A 102 15.61 4.63 -16.86
C SER A 102 14.64 5.75 -17.27
N ARG A 103 13.50 5.90 -16.58
CA ARG A 103 12.53 6.99 -16.82
C ARG A 103 13.21 8.34 -16.77
N VAL A 104 13.94 8.55 -15.68
CA VAL A 104 14.59 9.82 -15.36
C VAL A 104 15.76 10.12 -16.31
N LEU A 105 16.45 9.09 -16.81
CA LEU A 105 17.46 9.21 -17.86
C LEU A 105 16.88 9.46 -19.26
N GLY A 106 15.55 9.36 -19.43
CA GLY A 106 14.84 9.55 -20.69
C GLY A 106 14.65 8.28 -21.52
N ASP A 107 15.09 7.12 -21.02
CA ASP A 107 14.98 5.82 -21.68
C ASP A 107 13.59 5.20 -21.39
N LEU A 108 12.54 5.82 -21.95
CA LEU A 108 11.14 5.55 -21.61
C LEU A 108 10.62 4.17 -22.05
N ASP A 109 11.17 3.59 -23.11
CA ASP A 109 10.79 2.25 -23.56
C ASP A 109 11.32 1.17 -22.60
N ASP A 110 12.62 1.24 -22.25
CA ASP A 110 13.23 0.37 -21.25
C ASP A 110 12.52 0.49 -19.89
N ALA A 111 12.19 1.73 -19.49
CA ALA A 111 11.46 1.99 -18.25
C ALA A 111 10.04 1.38 -18.27
N LEU A 112 9.38 1.36 -19.42
CA LEU A 112 8.04 0.81 -19.57
C LEU A 112 8.06 -0.72 -19.44
N ASP A 113 9.01 -1.37 -20.12
CA ASP A 113 9.15 -2.83 -20.07
C ASP A 113 9.50 -3.30 -18.65
N ASP A 114 10.43 -2.61 -17.99
CA ASP A 114 10.77 -2.88 -16.59
C ASP A 114 9.57 -2.66 -15.66
N GLY A 115 8.83 -1.55 -15.84
CA GLY A 115 7.67 -1.23 -15.02
C GLY A 115 6.56 -2.27 -15.12
N ARG A 116 6.24 -2.74 -16.33
CA ARG A 116 5.22 -3.79 -16.56
C ARG A 116 5.63 -5.12 -15.95
N MET A 117 6.88 -5.52 -16.14
CA MET A 117 7.39 -6.77 -15.60
C MET A 117 7.48 -6.71 -14.07
N ALA A 118 7.87 -5.57 -13.51
CA ALA A 118 7.85 -5.32 -12.08
C ALA A 118 6.45 -5.47 -11.47
N LEU A 119 5.43 -4.90 -12.12
CA LEU A 119 4.04 -5.01 -11.67
C LEU A 119 3.57 -6.47 -11.67
N THR A 120 3.85 -7.21 -12.74
CA THR A 120 3.50 -8.64 -12.83
C THR A 120 4.12 -9.45 -11.68
N TYR A 121 5.41 -9.25 -11.41
CA TYR A 121 6.07 -9.92 -10.28
C TYR A 121 5.52 -9.46 -8.93
N ALA A 122 5.17 -8.18 -8.78
CA ALA A 122 4.63 -7.62 -7.55
C ALA A 122 3.25 -8.22 -7.23
N GLU A 123 2.35 -8.28 -8.20
CA GLU A 123 1.02 -8.91 -8.06
C GLU A 123 1.12 -10.38 -7.70
N ALA A 124 2.08 -11.10 -8.30
CA ALA A 124 2.36 -12.50 -7.97
C ALA A 124 2.80 -12.70 -6.51
N THR A 125 3.32 -11.67 -5.83
CA THR A 125 3.63 -11.77 -4.38
C THR A 125 2.39 -11.64 -3.49
N GLY A 126 1.30 -11.07 -4.00
CA GLY A 126 0.09 -10.80 -3.23
C GLY A 126 0.23 -9.70 -2.16
N GLU A 127 1.39 -9.04 -2.05
CA GLU A 127 1.64 -7.94 -1.10
C GLU A 127 1.15 -6.59 -1.68
N LEU A 128 0.08 -6.03 -1.10
CA LEU A 128 -0.57 -4.80 -1.57
C LEU A 128 0.40 -3.61 -1.69
N ARG A 129 1.23 -3.36 -0.68
CA ARG A 129 2.23 -2.28 -0.72
C ARG A 129 3.17 -2.40 -1.93
N ARG A 130 3.57 -3.61 -2.30
CA ARG A 130 4.50 -3.81 -3.43
C ARG A 130 3.81 -3.61 -4.76
N ALA A 131 2.59 -4.13 -4.91
CA ALA A 131 1.77 -3.90 -6.09
C ALA A 131 1.54 -2.40 -6.30
N ALA A 132 1.11 -1.68 -5.26
CA ALA A 132 0.89 -0.23 -5.31
C ALA A 132 2.13 0.57 -5.70
N LEU A 133 3.31 0.24 -5.16
CA LEU A 133 4.58 0.87 -5.54
C LEU A 133 4.92 0.62 -7.02
N ALA A 134 4.74 -0.61 -7.50
CA ALA A 134 5.01 -0.96 -8.89
C ALA A 134 4.03 -0.27 -9.86
N GLN A 135 2.74 -0.23 -9.51
CA GLN A 135 1.70 0.51 -10.26
C GLN A 135 2.04 2.00 -10.35
N ALA A 136 2.39 2.63 -9.22
CA ALA A 136 2.73 4.05 -9.17
C ALA A 136 3.94 4.39 -10.07
N ARG A 137 5.03 3.63 -9.95
CA ARG A 137 6.25 3.85 -10.76
C ARG A 137 5.99 3.63 -12.24
N LEU A 138 5.20 2.61 -12.60
CA LEU A 138 4.77 2.40 -13.99
C LEU A 138 3.91 3.57 -14.49
N ALA A 139 2.98 4.06 -13.66
CA ALA A 139 2.16 5.23 -13.98
C ALA A 139 3.02 6.48 -14.24
N HIS A 140 4.12 6.67 -13.51
CA HIS A 140 5.08 7.74 -13.80
C HIS A 140 5.74 7.62 -15.17
N VAL A 141 6.11 6.39 -15.59
CA VAL A 141 6.67 6.16 -16.93
C VAL A 141 5.64 6.53 -18.00
N LEU A 142 4.40 6.04 -17.85
CA LEU A 142 3.31 6.32 -18.77
C LEU A 142 2.97 7.81 -18.84
N ARG A 143 2.96 8.50 -17.69
CA ARG A 143 2.82 9.96 -17.61
C ARG A 143 3.88 10.68 -18.45
N TRP A 144 5.15 10.28 -18.36
CA TRP A 144 6.24 10.91 -19.13
C TRP A 144 6.15 10.64 -20.63
N ARG A 145 5.60 9.48 -21.02
CA ARG A 145 5.28 9.12 -22.41
C ARG A 145 4.05 9.85 -22.97
N GLY A 146 3.18 10.38 -22.10
CA GLY A 146 1.90 10.98 -22.48
C GLY A 146 0.75 9.98 -22.57
N ASP A 147 0.95 8.74 -22.10
CA ASP A 147 -0.06 7.67 -22.04
C ASP A 147 -0.97 7.86 -20.82
N PHE A 148 -1.63 9.03 -20.75
CA PHE A 148 -2.22 9.52 -19.51
C PHE A 148 -3.43 8.73 -18.99
N ALA A 149 -4.26 8.19 -19.88
CA ALA A 149 -5.43 7.42 -19.46
C ALA A 149 -5.03 6.16 -18.67
N GLU A 150 -3.96 5.49 -19.10
CA GLU A 150 -3.38 4.34 -18.39
C GLU A 150 -2.73 4.77 -17.07
N ALA A 151 -1.99 5.89 -17.08
CA ALA A 151 -1.36 6.43 -15.88
C ALA A 151 -2.39 6.78 -14.79
N ASP A 152 -3.46 7.48 -15.15
CA ASP A 152 -4.55 7.86 -14.25
C ASP A 152 -5.19 6.60 -13.63
N ARG A 153 -5.44 5.56 -14.43
CA ARG A 153 -6.01 4.29 -13.95
C ARG A 153 -5.10 3.63 -12.92
N LEU A 154 -3.81 3.50 -13.22
CA LEU A 154 -2.84 2.89 -12.31
C LEU A 154 -2.67 3.68 -11.01
N PHE A 155 -2.68 5.02 -11.05
CA PHE A 155 -2.66 5.83 -9.82
C PHE A 155 -3.92 5.62 -8.97
N ALA A 156 -5.09 5.53 -9.62
CA ALA A 156 -6.35 5.28 -8.93
C ALA A 156 -6.40 3.87 -8.30
N GLU A 157 -5.92 2.84 -9.01
CA GLU A 157 -5.84 1.46 -8.52
C GLU A 157 -4.83 1.30 -7.39
N ALA A 158 -3.69 1.99 -7.47
CA ALA A 158 -2.64 1.93 -6.45
C ALA A 158 -3.08 2.53 -5.11
N ASN A 159 -4.03 3.49 -5.10
CA ASN A 159 -4.43 4.23 -3.91
C ASN A 159 -5.46 3.47 -3.06
N SER A 160 -5.04 2.36 -2.44
CA SER A 160 -5.86 1.67 -1.44
C SER A 160 -5.85 2.40 -0.10
N ALA A 161 -7.01 2.43 0.57
CA ALA A 161 -7.13 2.95 1.92
C ALA A 161 -6.31 2.14 2.94
N GLU A 162 -5.98 0.87 2.66
CA GLU A 162 -5.18 0.00 3.54
C GLU A 162 -3.66 0.30 3.52
N LEU A 163 -3.20 1.20 2.65
CA LEU A 163 -1.79 1.60 2.59
C LEU A 163 -1.42 2.61 3.69
N PRO A 164 -0.14 2.66 4.11
CA PRO A 164 0.35 3.70 5.01
C PRO A 164 0.12 5.11 4.45
N ASP A 165 -0.24 6.06 5.31
CA ASP A 165 -0.54 7.44 4.92
C ASP A 165 0.62 8.12 4.19
N ARG A 166 1.88 7.81 4.55
CA ARG A 166 3.06 8.30 3.82
C ARG A 166 3.07 7.89 2.35
N LEU A 167 2.72 6.63 2.05
CA LEU A 167 2.64 6.15 0.68
C LEU A 167 1.42 6.73 -0.05
N ARG A 168 0.26 6.80 0.63
CA ARG A 168 -0.96 7.39 0.06
C ARG A 168 -0.79 8.87 -0.27
N ALA A 169 -0.10 9.62 0.58
CA ALA A 169 0.23 11.03 0.35
C ALA A 169 1.12 11.20 -0.89
N ALA A 170 2.13 10.35 -1.06
CA ALA A 170 2.97 10.34 -2.26
C ALA A 170 2.17 9.98 -3.53
N LEU A 171 1.30 8.96 -3.47
CA LEU A 171 0.41 8.59 -4.58
C LEU A 171 -0.49 9.75 -5.01
N HIS A 172 -1.05 10.48 -4.06
CA HIS A 172 -1.84 11.68 -4.34
C HIS A 172 -0.99 12.81 -4.96
N GLU A 173 0.20 13.08 -4.43
CA GLU A 173 1.14 14.05 -5.03
C GLU A 173 1.47 13.69 -6.49
N HIS A 174 1.66 12.41 -6.78
CA HIS A 174 1.96 11.92 -8.14
C HIS A 174 0.76 12.01 -9.08
N ALA A 175 -0.43 11.62 -8.62
CA ALA A 175 -1.67 11.77 -9.36
C ALA A 175 -1.95 13.25 -9.67
N ALA A 176 -1.65 14.15 -8.73
CA ALA A 176 -1.76 15.60 -8.94
C ALA A 176 -0.88 16.07 -10.10
N ARG A 177 0.37 15.63 -10.15
CA ARG A 177 1.30 15.94 -11.27
C ARG A 177 0.82 15.37 -12.60
N CYS A 178 0.22 14.19 -12.61
CA CYS A 178 -0.38 13.62 -13.81
C CYS A 178 -1.57 14.45 -14.32
N CYS A 179 -2.44 14.91 -13.41
CA CYS A 179 -3.54 15.80 -13.73
C CYS A 179 -3.07 17.16 -14.23
N TYR A 180 -1.99 17.69 -13.63
CA TYR A 180 -1.34 18.92 -14.05
C TYR A 180 -0.85 18.85 -15.50
N ASP A 181 -0.13 17.79 -15.87
CA ASP A 181 0.38 17.59 -17.23
C ASP A 181 -0.76 17.66 -18.27
N GLN A 182 -1.93 17.14 -17.91
CA GLN A 182 -3.15 17.10 -18.72
C GLN A 182 -3.99 18.39 -18.69
N GLY A 183 -3.60 19.39 -17.90
CA GLY A 183 -4.34 20.65 -17.75
C GLY A 183 -5.61 20.53 -16.90
N ARG A 184 -5.80 19.44 -16.16
CA ARG A 184 -6.90 19.25 -15.21
C ARG A 184 -6.52 19.84 -13.85
N LEU A 185 -6.49 21.16 -13.77
CA LEU A 185 -5.88 21.86 -12.65
C LEU A 185 -6.70 21.78 -11.35
N ILE A 186 -8.03 21.71 -11.45
CA ILE A 186 -8.90 21.48 -10.27
C ILE A 186 -8.62 20.10 -9.64
N GLU A 187 -8.55 19.07 -10.49
CA GLU A 187 -8.25 17.69 -10.07
C GLU A 187 -6.84 17.59 -9.46
N ALA A 188 -5.87 18.31 -10.03
CA ALA A 188 -4.53 18.44 -9.45
C ALA A 188 -4.55 19.07 -8.04
N CYS A 189 -5.27 20.19 -7.85
CA CYS A 189 -5.42 20.83 -6.54
C CYS A 189 -6.03 19.88 -5.50
N HIS A 190 -7.11 19.18 -5.84
CA HIS A 190 -7.74 18.22 -4.93
C HIS A 190 -6.78 17.12 -4.51
N HIS A 191 -5.98 16.59 -5.44
CA HIS A 191 -4.98 15.58 -5.10
C HIS A 191 -3.86 16.14 -4.20
N PHE A 192 -3.37 17.35 -4.45
CA PHE A 192 -2.41 18.01 -3.56
C PHE A 192 -2.96 18.24 -2.16
N GLU A 193 -4.22 18.69 -2.03
CA GLU A 193 -4.91 18.84 -0.75
C GLU A 193 -4.97 17.51 0.01
N ARG A 194 -5.38 16.42 -0.66
CA ARG A 194 -5.39 15.07 -0.05
C ARG A 194 -4.02 14.61 0.43
N ALA A 195 -2.95 14.95 -0.29
CA ALA A 195 -1.59 14.64 0.15
C ALA A 195 -1.24 15.39 1.46
N LEU A 196 -1.65 16.65 1.58
CA LEU A 196 -1.45 17.46 2.78
C LEU A 196 -2.31 17.00 3.95
N ASP A 197 -3.57 16.63 3.73
CA ASP A 197 -4.44 16.07 4.78
C ASP A 197 -3.84 14.82 5.43
N LEU A 198 -3.14 14.00 4.64
CA LEU A 198 -2.53 12.75 5.12
C LEU A 198 -1.22 12.98 5.88
N ARG A 199 -0.36 13.91 5.44
CA ARG A 199 1.02 14.05 5.98
C ARG A 199 1.59 15.48 6.02
N GLY A 200 0.80 16.52 5.76
CA GLY A 200 1.29 17.89 5.59
C GLY A 200 2.11 18.44 6.76
N GLU A 201 1.73 18.15 8.01
CA GLU A 201 2.44 18.62 9.21
C GLU A 201 3.67 17.76 9.58
N GLY A 202 3.76 16.53 9.06
CA GLY A 202 4.77 15.54 9.43
C GLY A 202 5.81 15.24 8.34
N ASP A 203 5.73 15.88 7.17
CA ASP A 203 6.62 15.64 6.03
C ASP A 203 6.98 16.94 5.31
N ALA A 204 8.08 17.57 5.74
CA ALA A 204 8.54 18.85 5.19
C ALA A 204 8.94 18.76 3.71
N GLU A 205 9.43 17.59 3.25
CA GLU A 205 9.79 17.39 1.86
C GLU A 205 8.55 17.27 0.97
N LEU A 206 7.52 16.54 1.44
CA LEU A 206 6.23 16.50 0.78
C LEU A 206 5.64 17.90 0.67
N LEU A 207 5.63 18.66 1.75
CA LEU A 207 5.12 20.03 1.77
C LEU A 207 5.85 20.92 0.74
N ALA A 208 7.18 20.80 0.62
CA ALA A 208 7.96 21.53 -0.38
C ALA A 208 7.59 21.15 -1.82
N ARG A 209 7.41 19.85 -2.11
CA ARG A 209 6.99 19.36 -3.43
C ARG A 209 5.57 19.82 -3.78
N VAL A 210 4.62 19.68 -2.85
CA VAL A 210 3.24 20.12 -3.02
C VAL A 210 3.17 21.62 -3.27
N ARG A 211 3.96 22.42 -2.54
CA ARG A 211 4.05 23.86 -2.77
C ARG A 211 4.51 24.19 -4.18
N THR A 212 5.57 23.54 -4.66
CA THR A 212 6.06 23.71 -6.05
C THR A 212 4.97 23.35 -7.06
N GLY A 213 4.22 22.27 -6.79
CA GLY A 213 3.07 21.85 -7.62
C GLY A 213 1.94 22.88 -7.66
N LEU A 214 1.53 23.40 -6.49
CA LEU A 214 0.47 24.41 -6.40
C LEU A 214 0.89 25.75 -7.03
N ASP A 215 2.15 26.16 -6.89
CA ASP A 215 2.70 27.34 -7.57
C ASP A 215 2.63 27.18 -9.10
N ALA A 216 2.99 26.00 -9.62
CA ALA A 216 2.88 25.68 -11.04
C ALA A 216 1.42 25.64 -11.54
N VAL A 217 0.51 25.09 -10.74
CA VAL A 217 -0.93 25.10 -11.02
C VAL A 217 -1.45 26.54 -11.09
N ALA A 218 -1.11 27.38 -10.12
CA ALA A 218 -1.54 28.79 -10.10
C ALA A 218 -1.04 29.55 -11.33
N ALA A 219 0.22 29.35 -11.73
CA ALA A 219 0.79 29.95 -12.93
C ALA A 219 0.02 29.52 -14.20
N ARG A 220 -0.20 28.22 -14.38
CA ARG A 220 -0.91 27.69 -15.57
C ARG A 220 -2.39 28.09 -15.60
N ALA A 221 -3.05 28.12 -14.43
CA ALA A 221 -4.44 28.54 -14.31
C ALA A 221 -4.63 30.02 -14.64
N ALA A 222 -3.66 30.88 -14.34
CA ALA A 222 -3.69 32.29 -14.70
C ALA A 222 -3.65 32.51 -16.23
N GLU A 223 -3.00 31.60 -16.97
CA GLU A 223 -2.86 31.70 -18.43
C GLU A 223 -4.05 31.08 -19.18
N ALA A 224 -4.48 29.89 -18.78
CA ALA A 224 -5.43 29.06 -19.55
C ALA A 224 -6.72 28.70 -18.78
N GLY A 225 -6.90 29.22 -17.56
CA GLY A 225 -7.97 28.80 -16.66
C GLY A 225 -7.72 27.42 -16.05
N PHE A 226 -8.66 26.95 -15.23
CA PHE A 226 -8.51 25.71 -14.46
C PHE A 226 -8.74 24.40 -15.23
N GLY A 227 -9.14 24.50 -16.51
CA GLY A 227 -9.48 23.33 -17.32
C GLY A 227 -10.84 22.71 -16.95
N PRO A 228 -11.05 21.42 -17.27
CA PRO A 228 -12.32 20.75 -17.04
C PRO A 228 -12.58 20.48 -15.56
N TYR A 229 -13.84 20.17 -15.22
CA TYR A 229 -14.21 19.71 -13.89
C TYR A 229 -13.55 18.37 -13.55
N HIS A 230 -13.31 18.17 -12.26
CA HIS A 230 -12.66 16.97 -11.72
C HIS A 230 -13.46 15.69 -12.02
N ARG A 231 -12.76 14.60 -12.31
CA ARG A 231 -13.35 13.26 -12.42
C ARG A 231 -13.31 12.54 -11.07
N SER A 232 -14.31 11.69 -10.85
CA SER A 232 -14.37 10.73 -9.75
C SER A 232 -13.51 9.50 -10.03
N ALA A 233 -13.14 8.75 -8.98
CA ALA A 233 -12.41 7.49 -9.12
C ALA A 233 -13.18 6.48 -9.99
N ASP A 234 -14.51 6.46 -9.92
CA ASP A 234 -15.32 5.56 -10.72
C ASP A 234 -15.31 5.93 -12.21
N GLU A 235 -15.24 7.22 -12.55
CA GLU A 235 -15.08 7.67 -13.94
C GLU A 235 -13.70 7.35 -14.50
N VAL A 236 -12.63 7.53 -13.70
CA VAL A 236 -11.25 7.20 -14.11
C VAL A 236 -11.08 5.70 -14.34
N LEU A 237 -11.70 4.89 -13.49
CA LEU A 237 -11.65 3.43 -13.59
C LEU A 237 -12.65 2.86 -14.58
N GLU A 238 -13.41 3.72 -15.29
CA GLU A 238 -14.49 3.34 -16.21
C GLU A 238 -15.42 2.28 -15.59
N ARG A 239 -15.67 2.41 -14.28
CA ARG A 239 -16.55 1.49 -13.57
C ARG A 239 -17.96 1.75 -14.09
N ASP A 240 -18.46 0.80 -14.87
CA ASP A 240 -19.83 0.81 -15.40
C ASP A 240 -20.80 1.21 -14.29
N ARG A 241 -21.39 2.41 -14.39
CA ARG A 241 -22.32 2.95 -13.39
C ARG A 241 -23.61 2.17 -13.54
N SER A 242 -23.65 1.02 -12.88
CA SER A 242 -24.83 0.17 -12.90
C SER A 242 -26.06 0.96 -12.42
N PRO A 243 -27.24 0.73 -13.01
CA PRO A 243 -28.46 1.39 -12.59
C PRO A 243 -28.66 1.29 -11.07
N VAL A 244 -29.14 2.36 -10.44
CA VAL A 244 -29.35 2.39 -8.99
C VAL A 244 -30.81 2.11 -8.63
N PRO A 245 -31.10 1.40 -7.52
CA PRO A 245 -32.47 1.18 -7.10
C PRO A 245 -33.24 2.50 -6.92
N ALA A 246 -34.36 2.63 -7.61
CA ALA A 246 -35.20 3.82 -7.58
C ALA A 246 -36.68 3.43 -7.40
N ARG A 247 -37.45 4.26 -6.70
CA ARG A 247 -38.89 4.04 -6.51
C ARG A 247 -39.69 4.89 -7.46
N ASP A 248 -40.79 4.32 -7.96
CA ASP A 248 -41.84 5.12 -8.57
C ASP A 248 -42.75 5.71 -7.48
N GLY A 249 -43.05 7.01 -7.61
CA GLY A 249 -43.84 7.78 -6.65
C GLY A 249 -45.31 7.33 -6.56
N GLY A 250 -45.80 6.55 -7.52
CA GLY A 250 -47.19 6.07 -7.54
C GLY A 250 -47.47 4.85 -6.65
N GLN A 251 -46.68 3.78 -6.78
CA GLN A 251 -46.98 2.46 -6.16
C GLN A 251 -46.00 2.05 -5.05
N GLY A 252 -44.91 2.78 -4.85
CA GLY A 252 -43.88 2.44 -3.86
C GLY A 252 -43.04 1.20 -4.20
N LEU A 253 -43.22 0.65 -5.40
CA LEU A 253 -42.40 -0.43 -5.97
C LEU A 253 -41.04 0.10 -6.42
N TRP A 254 -40.06 -0.78 -6.44
CA TRP A 254 -38.70 -0.54 -6.88
C TRP A 254 -38.51 -0.94 -8.34
N GLY A 255 -37.74 -0.12 -9.05
CA GLY A 255 -37.08 -0.41 -10.31
C GLY A 255 -35.64 0.09 -10.24
N TYR A 256 -35.04 0.43 -11.38
CA TYR A 256 -33.69 0.98 -11.42
C TYR A 256 -33.60 2.15 -12.39
N ALA A 257 -32.84 3.16 -12.00
CA ALA A 257 -32.57 4.37 -12.78
C ALA A 257 -31.10 4.49 -13.15
N ASP A 258 -30.80 5.13 -14.27
CA ASP A 258 -29.43 5.46 -14.69
C ASP A 258 -28.87 6.68 -13.91
N ALA A 259 -27.72 7.21 -14.35
CA ALA A 259 -27.03 8.32 -13.70
C ALA A 259 -27.79 9.65 -13.85
N GLU A 260 -28.60 9.77 -14.89
CA GLU A 260 -29.46 10.91 -15.19
C GLU A 260 -30.78 10.86 -14.40
N GLY A 261 -31.08 9.72 -13.78
CA GLY A 261 -32.29 9.48 -13.00
C GLY A 261 -33.45 8.92 -13.81
N ASP A 262 -33.21 8.56 -15.07
CA ASP A 262 -34.21 7.96 -15.95
C ASP A 262 -34.37 6.47 -15.62
N MET A 263 -35.63 6.02 -15.51
CA MET A 263 -35.95 4.63 -15.16
C MET A 263 -35.65 3.67 -16.31
N VAL A 264 -34.50 3.00 -16.27
CA VAL A 264 -34.08 1.99 -17.24
C VAL A 264 -34.63 0.59 -16.96
N VAL A 265 -34.97 0.28 -15.70
CA VAL A 265 -35.72 -0.92 -15.33
C VAL A 265 -37.02 -0.50 -14.65
N PRO A 266 -38.20 -0.80 -15.22
CA PRO A 266 -39.48 -0.36 -14.67
C PRO A 266 -39.69 -0.77 -13.20
N ALA A 267 -40.34 0.11 -12.43
CA ALA A 267 -40.69 -0.16 -11.04
C ALA A 267 -41.77 -1.24 -10.92
N ARG A 268 -41.36 -2.46 -10.61
CA ARG A 268 -42.24 -3.64 -10.52
C ARG A 268 -41.89 -4.60 -9.37
N TYR A 269 -40.89 -4.25 -8.56
CA TYR A 269 -40.39 -5.12 -7.49
C TYR A 269 -40.78 -4.58 -6.12
N ALA A 270 -41.16 -5.48 -5.21
CA ALA A 270 -41.39 -5.13 -3.81
C ALA A 270 -40.07 -4.80 -3.09
N GLU A 271 -38.98 -5.48 -3.47
CA GLU A 271 -37.62 -5.20 -3.00
C GLU A 271 -36.60 -5.34 -4.13
N ALA A 272 -35.55 -4.52 -4.07
CA ALA A 272 -34.47 -4.47 -5.04
C ALA A 272 -33.14 -4.19 -4.33
N GLN A 273 -32.13 -5.04 -4.55
CA GLN A 273 -30.76 -4.79 -4.10
C GLN A 273 -29.98 -3.99 -5.16
N PRO A 274 -28.95 -3.21 -4.78
CA PRO A 274 -28.08 -2.55 -5.75
C PRO A 274 -27.42 -3.55 -6.70
N PHE A 275 -27.20 -3.14 -7.95
CA PHE A 275 -26.39 -3.91 -8.87
C PHE A 275 -24.96 -4.06 -8.36
N ARG A 276 -24.42 -5.27 -8.46
CA ARG A 276 -23.02 -5.64 -8.22
C ARG A 276 -22.61 -6.62 -9.30
N ASP A 277 -21.43 -6.43 -9.89
CA ASP A 277 -20.91 -7.26 -10.98
C ASP A 277 -21.93 -7.44 -12.14
N GLY A 278 -22.66 -6.37 -12.48
CA GLY A 278 -23.67 -6.38 -13.54
C GLY A 278 -24.93 -7.21 -13.24
N ARG A 279 -25.18 -7.54 -11.97
CA ARG A 279 -26.32 -8.36 -11.51
C ARG A 279 -27.01 -7.76 -10.28
N ALA A 280 -28.31 -7.97 -10.15
CA ALA A 280 -29.06 -7.57 -8.97
C ALA A 280 -30.10 -8.61 -8.54
N TRP A 281 -30.25 -8.74 -7.22
CA TRP A 281 -31.32 -9.54 -6.63
C TRP A 281 -32.57 -8.68 -6.44
N VAL A 282 -33.71 -9.19 -6.89
CA VAL A 282 -35.02 -8.53 -6.77
C VAL A 282 -36.07 -9.50 -6.24
N ARG A 283 -37.12 -8.96 -5.63
CA ARG A 283 -38.28 -9.72 -5.17
C ARG A 283 -39.56 -9.07 -5.66
N GLY A 284 -40.41 -9.85 -6.33
CA GLY A 284 -41.73 -9.40 -6.80
C GLY A 284 -42.75 -9.32 -5.65
N PRO A 285 -43.86 -8.60 -5.83
CA PRO A 285 -44.91 -8.48 -4.80
C PRO A 285 -45.64 -9.79 -4.51
N GLU A 286 -45.72 -10.71 -5.48
CA GLU A 286 -46.47 -11.96 -5.38
C GLU A 286 -45.66 -13.15 -4.83
N THR A 287 -44.42 -12.94 -4.40
CA THR A 287 -43.53 -14.01 -3.93
C THR A 287 -42.60 -13.55 -2.82
N ASP A 288 -42.26 -14.47 -1.93
CA ASP A 288 -41.23 -14.27 -0.91
C ASP A 288 -39.81 -14.58 -1.42
N ARG A 289 -39.67 -15.09 -2.65
CA ARG A 289 -38.39 -15.55 -3.22
C ARG A 289 -37.69 -14.50 -4.07
N TRP A 290 -36.36 -14.49 -3.96
CA TRP A 290 -35.45 -13.66 -4.75
C TRP A 290 -35.22 -14.26 -6.14
N ALA A 291 -35.21 -13.37 -7.12
CA ALA A 291 -34.85 -13.60 -8.51
C ALA A 291 -33.60 -12.78 -8.88
N LEU A 292 -32.84 -13.27 -9.86
CA LEU A 292 -31.66 -12.58 -10.39
C LEU A 292 -32.01 -11.88 -11.69
N ILE A 293 -31.65 -10.61 -11.81
CA ILE A 293 -31.79 -9.83 -13.04
C ILE A 293 -30.45 -9.30 -13.56
N GLY A 294 -30.37 -9.10 -14.87
CA GLY A 294 -29.28 -8.36 -15.52
C GLY A 294 -29.59 -6.86 -15.63
N LEU A 295 -28.66 -6.11 -16.23
CA LEU A 295 -28.68 -4.63 -16.28
C LEU A 295 -29.91 -4.06 -17.00
N THR A 296 -30.49 -4.80 -17.95
CA THR A 296 -31.70 -4.36 -18.67
C THR A 296 -32.99 -4.80 -17.99
N GLY A 297 -32.90 -5.43 -16.82
CA GLY A 297 -34.02 -5.97 -16.07
C GLY A 297 -34.52 -7.33 -16.57
N GLU A 298 -33.79 -7.96 -17.50
CA GLU A 298 -34.04 -9.33 -17.93
C GLU A 298 -33.83 -10.31 -16.78
N THR A 299 -34.77 -11.24 -16.58
CA THR A 299 -34.65 -12.26 -15.55
C THR A 299 -33.64 -13.33 -15.98
N VAL A 300 -32.54 -13.41 -15.24
CA VAL A 300 -31.50 -14.43 -15.42
C VAL A 300 -31.87 -15.70 -14.65
N VAL A 301 -32.32 -15.54 -13.39
CA VAL A 301 -32.80 -16.65 -12.56
C VAL A 301 -34.18 -16.31 -12.04
N ALA A 302 -35.16 -17.16 -12.33
CA ALA A 302 -36.53 -17.02 -11.83
C ALA A 302 -36.57 -17.04 -10.28
N PRO A 303 -37.63 -16.49 -9.64
CA PRO A 303 -37.77 -16.46 -8.19
C PRO A 303 -37.60 -17.84 -7.56
N THR A 304 -36.47 -18.08 -6.90
CA THR A 304 -36.08 -19.41 -6.42
C THR A 304 -35.55 -19.38 -4.98
N TYR A 305 -34.79 -18.35 -4.62
CA TYR A 305 -34.04 -18.30 -3.36
C TYR A 305 -34.81 -17.62 -2.24
N LEU A 306 -34.76 -18.16 -1.04
CA LEU A 306 -35.38 -17.58 0.16
C LEU A 306 -34.61 -16.35 0.67
N ALA A 307 -33.29 -16.34 0.48
CA ALA A 307 -32.43 -15.21 0.78
C ALA A 307 -31.31 -15.10 -0.24
N ALA A 308 -30.85 -13.87 -0.49
CA ALA A 308 -29.72 -13.60 -1.37
C ALA A 308 -28.91 -12.42 -0.84
N ARG A 309 -27.59 -12.51 -0.96
CA ARG A 309 -26.65 -11.41 -0.73
C ARG A 309 -26.13 -10.89 -2.07
N PRO A 310 -25.71 -9.62 -2.15
CA PRO A 310 -25.16 -9.05 -3.38
C PRO A 310 -23.97 -9.85 -3.90
N PHE A 311 -23.76 -9.78 -5.22
CA PHE A 311 -22.56 -10.30 -5.87
C PHE A 311 -21.30 -9.62 -5.34
N SER A 312 -20.24 -10.40 -5.23
CA SER A 312 -18.89 -9.97 -4.86
C SER A 312 -17.89 -10.92 -5.50
N ASP A 313 -16.87 -10.40 -6.20
CA ASP A 313 -15.94 -11.19 -7.00
C ASP A 313 -16.64 -12.20 -7.95
N GLY A 314 -17.76 -11.79 -8.54
CA GLY A 314 -18.52 -12.59 -9.50
C GLY A 314 -19.32 -13.76 -8.90
N LEU A 315 -19.42 -13.87 -7.57
CA LEU A 315 -20.24 -14.87 -6.88
C LEU A 315 -21.22 -14.21 -5.91
N ALA A 316 -22.37 -14.85 -5.68
CA ALA A 316 -23.36 -14.41 -4.69
C ALA A 316 -23.76 -15.55 -3.75
N TRP A 317 -23.87 -15.23 -2.46
CA TRP A 317 -24.38 -16.15 -1.46
C TRP A 317 -25.91 -16.15 -1.46
N VAL A 318 -26.52 -17.34 -1.52
CA VAL A 318 -27.97 -17.53 -1.54
C VAL A 318 -28.39 -18.67 -0.61
N VAL A 319 -29.65 -18.65 -0.20
CA VAL A 319 -30.31 -19.74 0.54
C VAL A 319 -31.47 -20.24 -0.30
N ARG A 320 -31.46 -21.52 -0.66
CA ARG A 320 -32.54 -22.15 -1.43
C ARG A 320 -33.61 -22.78 -0.53
N ASP A 321 -33.16 -23.39 0.54
CA ASP A 321 -33.92 -24.18 1.51
C ASP A 321 -33.16 -24.23 2.85
N GLU A 322 -33.51 -25.15 3.74
CA GLU A 322 -32.91 -25.29 5.07
C GLU A 322 -31.45 -25.80 5.07
N SER A 323 -30.87 -26.13 3.92
CA SER A 323 -29.49 -26.66 3.80
C SER A 323 -28.39 -25.62 4.07
N GLY A 324 -28.77 -24.35 4.31
CA GLY A 324 -27.86 -23.25 4.58
C GLY A 324 -27.40 -22.49 3.32
N TRP A 325 -26.38 -21.65 3.49
CA TRP A 325 -25.84 -20.82 2.43
C TRP A 325 -25.04 -21.64 1.41
N LEU A 326 -25.25 -21.33 0.13
CA LEU A 326 -24.50 -21.81 -1.04
C LEU A 326 -24.11 -20.60 -1.91
N ALA A 327 -23.11 -20.73 -2.76
CA ALA A 327 -22.75 -19.64 -3.69
C ALA A 327 -23.10 -20.00 -5.14
N VAL A 328 -23.64 -19.01 -5.86
CA VAL A 328 -23.94 -19.09 -7.29
C VAL A 328 -23.12 -18.08 -8.09
N ASP A 329 -22.89 -18.38 -9.36
CA ASP A 329 -22.31 -17.43 -10.31
C ASP A 329 -23.36 -16.51 -10.95
N ALA A 330 -22.92 -15.67 -11.88
CA ALA A 330 -23.76 -14.69 -12.57
C ALA A 330 -24.81 -15.30 -13.52
N THR A 331 -24.77 -16.61 -13.77
CA THR A 331 -25.77 -17.39 -14.52
C THR A 331 -26.77 -18.07 -13.60
N GLY A 332 -26.46 -18.18 -12.30
CA GLY A 332 -27.25 -18.88 -11.29
C GLY A 332 -26.80 -20.32 -11.04
N GLU A 333 -25.71 -20.76 -11.67
CA GLU A 333 -25.13 -22.08 -11.43
C GLU A 333 -24.49 -22.14 -10.05
N VAL A 334 -24.65 -23.26 -9.35
CA VAL A 334 -24.09 -23.46 -8.01
C VAL A 334 -22.60 -23.77 -8.13
N VAL A 335 -21.77 -22.86 -7.63
CA VAL A 335 -20.30 -23.01 -7.62
C VAL A 335 -19.83 -23.53 -6.26
N VAL A 336 -20.40 -23.03 -5.17
CA VAL A 336 -20.12 -23.51 -3.81
C VAL A 336 -21.36 -24.23 -3.28
N PRO A 337 -21.28 -25.54 -2.99
CA PRO A 337 -22.41 -26.31 -2.47
C PRO A 337 -22.96 -25.75 -1.14
N PRO A 338 -24.24 -26.03 -0.82
CA PRO A 338 -24.82 -25.64 0.46
C PRO A 338 -24.15 -26.34 1.65
N GLY A 339 -24.28 -25.74 2.83
CA GLY A 339 -23.83 -26.34 4.09
C GLY A 339 -23.21 -25.37 5.09
N PHE A 340 -23.19 -24.07 4.78
CA PHE A 340 -22.68 -23.04 5.69
C PHE A 340 -23.83 -22.35 6.44
N ALA A 341 -23.67 -22.21 7.75
CA ALA A 341 -24.62 -21.52 8.61
C ALA A 341 -24.50 -19.99 8.45
N GLU A 342 -23.28 -19.49 8.28
CA GLU A 342 -23.00 -18.08 8.02
C GLU A 342 -21.90 -17.93 6.97
N VAL A 343 -21.93 -16.82 6.26
CA VAL A 343 -21.00 -16.49 5.16
C VAL A 343 -20.70 -15.00 5.17
N ARG A 344 -19.55 -14.61 4.62
CA ARG A 344 -19.16 -13.22 4.33
C ARG A 344 -18.95 -13.03 2.82
N PRO A 345 -19.03 -11.80 2.29
CA PRO A 345 -18.77 -11.56 0.87
C PRO A 345 -17.39 -12.09 0.43
N PHE A 346 -17.28 -12.52 -0.82
CA PHE A 346 -15.97 -12.84 -1.41
C PHE A 346 -15.15 -11.56 -1.56
N ARG A 347 -13.87 -11.62 -1.19
CA ARG A 347 -12.90 -10.54 -1.35
C ARG A 347 -11.60 -11.11 -1.87
N ARG A 348 -11.15 -10.60 -3.03
CA ARG A 348 -9.93 -11.05 -3.72
C ARG A 348 -9.83 -12.59 -3.84
N GLY A 349 -10.96 -13.23 -4.10
CA GLY A 349 -11.04 -14.67 -4.39
C GLY A 349 -11.30 -15.59 -3.20
N VAL A 350 -11.51 -15.07 -1.99
CA VAL A 350 -11.81 -15.88 -0.80
C VAL A 350 -12.97 -15.30 0.00
N ALA A 351 -13.71 -16.16 0.71
CA ALA A 351 -14.81 -15.77 1.59
C ALA A 351 -14.73 -16.51 2.91
N ALA A 352 -14.95 -15.77 4.02
CA ALA A 352 -15.10 -16.38 5.33
C ALA A 352 -16.47 -17.07 5.46
N VAL A 353 -16.48 -18.28 6.02
CA VAL A 353 -17.68 -19.11 6.16
C VAL A 353 -17.70 -19.80 7.52
N ARG A 354 -18.90 -20.11 8.02
CA ARG A 354 -19.08 -20.81 9.30
C ARG A 354 -19.87 -22.09 9.11
N ARG A 355 -19.34 -23.19 9.65
CA ARG A 355 -20.04 -24.46 9.84
C ARG A 355 -19.96 -24.86 11.31
N GLU A 356 -18.97 -25.66 11.68
CA GLU A 356 -18.66 -26.02 13.08
C GLU A 356 -17.93 -24.88 13.79
N GLY A 357 -16.98 -24.26 13.09
CA GLY A 357 -16.38 -22.96 13.42
C GLY A 357 -16.24 -22.10 12.17
N TRP A 358 -15.62 -20.95 12.32
CA TRP A 358 -15.22 -20.10 11.21
C TRP A 358 -14.03 -20.69 10.46
N GLY A 359 -14.04 -20.53 9.14
CA GLY A 359 -12.99 -20.86 8.20
C GLY A 359 -13.19 -20.04 6.92
N ALA A 360 -12.64 -20.51 5.81
CA ALA A 360 -12.75 -19.80 4.53
C ALA A 360 -12.75 -20.76 3.33
N VAL A 361 -13.42 -20.35 2.27
CA VAL A 361 -13.44 -21.03 0.97
C VAL A 361 -12.90 -20.11 -0.12
N ASP A 362 -12.33 -20.71 -1.16
CA ASP A 362 -12.02 -20.01 -2.41
C ASP A 362 -13.24 -19.95 -3.35
N ARG A 363 -13.09 -19.28 -4.50
CA ARG A 363 -14.13 -19.16 -5.53
C ARG A 363 -14.58 -20.49 -6.15
N THR A 364 -13.86 -21.58 -5.95
CA THR A 364 -14.25 -22.92 -6.42
C THR A 364 -15.02 -23.71 -5.35
N GLY A 365 -15.17 -23.15 -4.16
CA GLY A 365 -15.80 -23.81 -3.01
C GLY A 365 -14.86 -24.71 -2.22
N ARG A 366 -13.57 -24.73 -2.54
CA ARG A 366 -12.58 -25.46 -1.75
C ARG A 366 -12.36 -24.73 -0.44
N ILE A 367 -12.43 -25.47 0.67
CA ILE A 367 -12.05 -24.96 1.99
C ILE A 367 -10.53 -24.72 2.01
N VAL A 368 -10.14 -23.46 2.06
CA VAL A 368 -8.73 -23.03 2.15
C VAL A 368 -8.31 -22.80 3.59
N VAL A 369 -9.21 -22.32 4.45
CA VAL A 369 -9.00 -22.24 5.91
C VAL A 369 -9.99 -23.19 6.60
N PRO A 370 -9.53 -24.18 7.39
CA PRO A 370 -10.41 -25.11 8.11
C PRO A 370 -11.43 -24.40 9.01
N THR A 371 -12.67 -24.88 9.01
CA THR A 371 -13.80 -24.32 9.78
C THR A 371 -13.72 -24.71 11.26
N ARG A 372 -12.77 -24.12 12.00
CA ARG A 372 -12.49 -24.46 13.42
C ARG A 372 -12.28 -23.26 14.34
N TYR A 373 -12.25 -22.05 13.79
CA TYR A 373 -11.98 -20.84 14.57
C TYR A 373 -13.25 -20.32 15.24
N HIS A 374 -13.13 -19.75 16.43
CA HIS A 374 -14.26 -19.15 17.15
C HIS A 374 -14.61 -17.76 16.62
N GLY A 375 -13.64 -17.07 16.00
CA GLY A 375 -13.81 -15.77 15.39
C GLY A 375 -12.96 -15.59 14.14
N PHE A 376 -13.45 -14.79 13.20
CA PHE A 376 -12.81 -14.50 11.93
C PHE A 376 -13.07 -13.05 11.55
N HIS A 377 -12.37 -12.15 12.23
CA HIS A 377 -12.53 -10.71 12.08
C HIS A 377 -11.20 -10.02 12.27
N THR A 378 -10.94 -9.04 11.43
CA THR A 378 -9.65 -8.38 11.34
C THR A 378 -9.76 -6.94 11.81
N THR A 379 -8.87 -6.57 12.72
CA THR A 379 -8.72 -5.17 13.15
C THR A 379 -7.39 -4.65 12.60
N LEU A 380 -7.44 -3.50 11.96
CA LEU A 380 -6.26 -2.81 11.45
C LEU A 380 -5.66 -1.91 12.54
N ALA A 381 -4.37 -1.63 12.44
CA ALA A 381 -3.66 -0.79 13.39
C ALA A 381 -4.20 0.66 13.45
N ASP A 382 -4.85 1.13 12.40
CA ASP A 382 -5.50 2.46 12.33
C ASP A 382 -6.94 2.47 12.90
N GLY A 383 -7.37 1.38 13.54
CA GLY A 383 -8.67 1.24 14.16
C GLY A 383 -9.79 0.78 13.23
N ARG A 384 -9.55 0.63 11.92
CA ARG A 384 -10.56 0.07 11.01
C ARG A 384 -10.82 -1.40 11.30
N TYR A 385 -12.04 -1.81 10.99
CA TYR A 385 -12.52 -3.17 11.15
C TYR A 385 -12.89 -3.78 9.80
N VAL A 386 -12.35 -4.97 9.54
CA VAL A 386 -12.65 -5.76 8.34
C VAL A 386 -13.24 -7.09 8.78
N ASP A 387 -14.48 -7.35 8.35
CA ASP A 387 -15.20 -8.59 8.61
C ASP A 387 -14.74 -9.69 7.64
N GLY A 388 -13.56 -10.25 7.90
CA GLY A 388 -12.94 -11.27 7.07
C GLY A 388 -11.49 -10.96 6.71
N PHE A 389 -11.15 -11.22 5.45
CA PHE A 389 -9.86 -10.91 4.87
C PHE A 389 -9.75 -9.42 4.51
N THR A 390 -8.57 -8.84 4.78
CA THR A 390 -8.14 -7.55 4.23
C THR A 390 -7.93 -7.63 2.72
N ASP A 391 -7.73 -6.49 2.05
CA ASP A 391 -7.38 -6.48 0.63
C ASP A 391 -6.05 -7.17 0.34
N GLU A 392 -5.14 -7.22 1.32
CA GLU A 392 -3.89 -8.02 1.24
C GLU A 392 -4.13 -9.53 1.35
N GLY A 393 -5.36 -9.97 1.61
CA GLY A 393 -5.72 -11.37 1.77
C GLY A 393 -5.24 -11.95 3.10
N LEU A 394 -5.27 -11.14 4.17
CA LEU A 394 -4.95 -11.57 5.53
C LEU A 394 -6.17 -11.51 6.43
N ALA A 395 -6.30 -12.47 7.34
CA ALA A 395 -7.36 -12.47 8.33
C ALA A 395 -6.83 -12.75 9.72
N VAL A 396 -7.36 -12.02 10.71
CA VAL A 396 -7.16 -12.36 12.12
C VAL A 396 -8.19 -13.41 12.52
N VAL A 397 -7.68 -14.50 13.11
CA VAL A 397 -8.48 -15.64 13.55
C VAL A 397 -8.38 -15.78 15.07
N ASP A 398 -9.51 -16.12 15.69
CA ASP A 398 -9.58 -16.42 17.13
C ASP A 398 -9.73 -17.92 17.33
N LEU A 399 -8.83 -18.49 18.13
CA LEU A 399 -8.97 -19.83 18.68
C LEU A 399 -8.88 -19.76 20.20
N ALA A 400 -10.01 -20.04 20.87
CA ALA A 400 -10.12 -20.06 22.33
C ALA A 400 -9.61 -18.77 23.03
N GLY A 401 -9.89 -17.60 22.46
CA GLY A 401 -9.50 -16.30 23.01
C GLY A 401 -8.07 -15.89 22.69
N ARG A 402 -7.37 -16.65 21.85
CA ARG A 402 -6.06 -16.28 21.30
C ARG A 402 -6.18 -15.96 19.82
N LYS A 403 -5.66 -14.81 19.44
CA LYS A 403 -5.60 -14.29 18.08
C LYS A 403 -4.33 -14.73 17.37
N GLY A 404 -4.48 -15.04 16.09
CA GLY A 404 -3.41 -15.34 15.13
C GLY A 404 -3.75 -14.77 13.76
N VAL A 405 -2.90 -15.00 12.77
CA VAL A 405 -3.08 -14.50 11.40
C VAL A 405 -2.97 -15.66 10.42
N VAL A 406 -3.91 -15.70 9.47
CA VAL A 406 -3.87 -16.59 8.31
C VAL A 406 -3.90 -15.78 7.02
N ASP A 407 -3.32 -16.32 5.97
CA ASP A 407 -3.48 -15.79 4.61
C ASP A 407 -4.64 -16.44 3.85
N ARG A 408 -4.87 -15.96 2.63
CA ARG A 408 -5.91 -16.45 1.70
C ARG A 408 -5.74 -17.92 1.29
N THR A 409 -4.54 -18.48 1.40
CA THR A 409 -4.28 -19.90 1.12
C THR A 409 -4.56 -20.79 2.34
N GLY A 410 -4.75 -20.16 3.49
CA GLY A 410 -4.91 -20.79 4.80
C GLY A 410 -3.61 -21.12 5.50
N GLN A 411 -2.49 -20.59 5.01
CA GLN A 411 -1.23 -20.64 5.74
C GLN A 411 -1.37 -19.82 7.03
N VAL A 412 -1.00 -20.43 8.16
CA VAL A 412 -0.92 -19.74 9.44
C VAL A 412 0.41 -18.98 9.48
N ILE A 413 0.35 -17.66 9.38
CA ILE A 413 1.53 -16.77 9.47
C ILE A 413 1.88 -16.53 10.93
N VAL A 414 0.86 -16.24 11.75
CA VAL A 414 1.01 -16.08 13.21
C VAL A 414 0.09 -17.08 13.87
N ALA A 415 0.65 -18.00 14.66
CA ALA A 415 -0.15 -18.96 15.41
C ALA A 415 -1.10 -18.23 16.38
N PRO A 416 -2.31 -18.76 16.65
CA PRO A 416 -3.21 -18.23 17.67
C PRO A 416 -2.57 -18.26 19.06
N ALA A 417 -1.88 -17.17 19.40
CA ALA A 417 -0.99 -17.11 20.55
C ALA A 417 -1.04 -15.76 21.25
N HIS A 418 -1.82 -14.78 20.78
CA HIS A 418 -1.84 -13.42 21.34
C HIS A 418 -3.24 -13.05 21.86
N PRO A 419 -3.41 -12.38 23.00
CA PRO A 419 -4.74 -11.92 23.43
C PRO A 419 -5.36 -10.92 22.43
N VAL A 420 -4.55 -10.01 21.91
CA VAL A 420 -4.94 -9.01 20.91
C VAL A 420 -3.90 -8.99 19.79
N LEU A 421 -4.37 -8.85 18.55
CA LEU A 421 -3.55 -8.76 17.36
C LEU A 421 -4.22 -7.81 16.36
N LEU A 422 -3.42 -6.89 15.82
CA LEU A 422 -3.79 -5.92 14.79
C LEU A 422 -2.91 -6.10 13.56
N ILE A 423 -3.47 -5.90 12.37
CA ILE A 423 -2.70 -5.89 11.13
C ILE A 423 -2.23 -4.46 10.85
N HIS A 424 -0.92 -4.29 10.72
CA HIS A 424 -0.31 -3.07 10.20
C HIS A 424 0.28 -3.36 8.81
N PRO A 425 0.36 -2.38 7.89
CA PRO A 425 0.81 -2.65 6.51
C PRO A 425 2.22 -3.25 6.39
N VAL A 426 3.05 -3.12 7.43
CA VAL A 426 4.42 -3.67 7.43
C VAL A 426 4.72 -4.64 8.57
N ALA A 427 3.77 -4.89 9.48
CA ALA A 427 3.99 -5.71 10.67
C ALA A 427 2.66 -6.23 11.25
N PHE A 428 2.73 -7.14 12.21
CA PHE A 428 1.59 -7.51 13.05
C PHE A 428 1.82 -6.96 14.46
N LEU A 429 0.94 -6.06 14.91
CA LEU A 429 1.01 -5.56 16.29
C LEU A 429 0.29 -6.55 17.17
N ALA A 430 0.91 -6.97 18.26
CA ALA A 430 0.33 -7.98 19.13
C ALA A 430 0.67 -7.73 20.60
N THR A 431 -0.23 -8.17 21.47
CA THR A 431 0.00 -8.10 22.91
C THR A 431 0.61 -9.39 23.45
N ASN A 432 1.39 -9.25 24.51
CA ASN A 432 1.80 -10.38 25.34
C ASN A 432 0.75 -10.69 26.43
N GLY A 433 1.02 -11.72 27.26
CA GLY A 433 0.10 -12.10 28.34
C GLY A 433 -0.10 -11.03 29.43
N ALA A 434 0.79 -10.04 29.53
CA ALA A 434 0.69 -8.91 30.45
C ALA A 434 0.01 -7.68 29.82
N GLY A 435 -0.49 -7.78 28.58
CA GLY A 435 -1.15 -6.68 27.87
C GLY A 435 -0.19 -5.63 27.30
N ARG A 436 1.11 -5.90 27.24
CA ARG A 436 2.09 -5.00 26.60
C ARG A 436 2.18 -5.27 25.11
N TRP A 437 2.30 -4.21 24.33
CA TRP A 437 2.33 -4.21 22.86
C TRP A 437 3.74 -4.32 22.31
N GLY A 438 3.89 -5.11 21.27
CA GLY A 438 5.08 -5.21 20.42
C GLY A 438 4.68 -5.51 18.98
N ALA A 439 5.65 -5.86 18.14
CA ALA A 439 5.40 -6.18 16.73
C ALA A 439 6.10 -7.46 16.29
N LEU A 440 5.43 -8.17 15.39
CA LEU A 440 5.99 -9.24 14.59
C LEU A 440 6.18 -8.76 13.15
N ASP A 441 7.19 -9.27 12.45
CA ASP A 441 7.36 -9.04 11.03
C ASP A 441 6.26 -9.72 10.19
N ARG A 442 6.24 -9.48 8.89
CA ARG A 442 5.23 -10.04 7.96
C ARG A 442 5.32 -11.58 7.80
N ARG A 443 6.31 -12.23 8.41
CA ARG A 443 6.49 -13.69 8.46
C ARG A 443 6.14 -14.28 9.83
N GLY A 444 5.73 -13.44 10.79
CA GLY A 444 5.42 -13.85 12.16
C GLY A 444 6.63 -13.96 13.09
N GLY A 445 7.82 -13.54 12.65
CA GLY A 445 9.02 -13.43 13.48
C GLY A 445 9.00 -12.18 14.37
N PRO A 446 9.77 -12.12 15.47
CA PRO A 446 9.84 -10.94 16.32
C PRO A 446 10.44 -9.74 15.57
N LEU A 447 9.83 -8.56 15.71
CA LEU A 447 10.32 -7.30 15.15
C LEU A 447 10.56 -6.25 16.24
N ILE A 448 9.59 -6.07 17.14
CA ILE A 448 9.68 -5.15 18.28
C ILE A 448 9.22 -5.89 19.53
N ASP A 449 10.02 -5.81 20.59
CA ASP A 449 9.70 -6.44 21.87
C ASP A 449 8.42 -5.87 22.48
N PRO A 450 7.59 -6.70 23.14
CA PRO A 450 6.31 -6.28 23.68
C PRO A 450 6.47 -5.49 25.00
N VAL A 451 6.96 -4.25 24.88
CA VAL A 451 7.25 -3.35 26.00
C VAL A 451 6.36 -2.11 26.00
N PHE A 452 5.50 -1.89 25.03
CA PHE A 452 4.68 -0.67 24.94
C PHE A 452 3.34 -0.82 25.65
N GLN A 453 2.71 0.28 26.06
CA GLN A 453 1.39 0.26 26.70
C GLN A 453 0.27 0.43 25.66
N HIS A 454 0.57 1.14 24.57
CA HIS A 454 -0.38 1.43 23.51
C HIS A 454 0.15 1.01 22.14
N PRO A 455 -0.72 0.61 21.19
CA PRO A 455 -0.32 0.23 19.84
C PRO A 455 0.32 1.40 19.07
N ASP A 456 -0.12 2.63 19.31
CA ASP A 456 0.40 3.83 18.63
C ASP A 456 1.90 4.05 18.88
N GLU A 457 2.39 3.68 20.06
CA GLU A 457 3.83 3.72 20.38
C GLU A 457 4.62 2.72 19.52
N VAL A 458 4.06 1.54 19.26
CA VAL A 458 4.66 0.55 18.37
C VAL A 458 4.62 1.02 16.92
N VAL A 459 3.54 1.68 16.49
CA VAL A 459 3.45 2.28 15.16
C VAL A 459 4.54 3.34 14.99
N ALA A 460 4.72 4.23 15.96
CA ALA A 460 5.77 5.23 15.93
C ALA A 460 7.18 4.61 15.84
N GLU A 461 7.44 3.52 16.58
CA GLU A 461 8.70 2.79 16.50
C GLU A 461 8.91 2.14 15.12
N ILE A 462 7.85 1.55 14.54
CA ILE A 462 7.89 1.03 13.17
C ILE A 462 8.19 2.15 12.17
N GLU A 463 7.55 3.31 12.31
CA GLU A 463 7.84 4.46 11.46
C GLU A 463 9.29 4.92 11.62
N ALA A 464 9.81 4.95 12.84
CA ALA A 464 11.22 5.27 13.12
C ALA A 464 12.18 4.30 12.40
N LEU A 465 11.89 3.00 12.42
CA LEU A 465 12.64 1.97 11.68
C LEU A 465 12.52 2.12 10.15
N LEU A 466 11.48 2.79 9.67
CA LEU A 466 11.23 3.04 8.25
C LEU A 466 11.66 4.45 7.79
N THR A 467 12.15 5.30 8.68
CA THR A 467 12.42 6.73 8.38
C THR A 467 13.44 6.91 7.26
N ASP A 468 14.40 5.99 7.15
CA ASP A 468 15.44 5.99 6.11
C ASP A 468 14.94 5.50 4.73
N ALA A 469 13.71 5.00 4.63
CA ALA A 469 13.15 4.45 3.41
C ALA A 469 12.10 5.39 2.79
N THR A 470 12.54 6.52 2.25
CA THR A 470 11.69 7.31 1.33
C THR A 470 11.33 6.39 0.16
N PRO A 471 10.03 6.16 -0.12
CA PRO A 471 9.66 5.37 -1.28
C PRO A 471 10.13 6.14 -2.52
N VAL A 472 11.20 5.66 -3.14
CA VAL A 472 11.62 6.11 -4.47
C VAL A 472 10.45 5.84 -5.39
N LEU A 473 9.81 6.87 -5.96
CA LEU A 473 8.62 6.72 -6.79
C LEU A 473 8.81 7.34 -8.17
#